data_AF-A0AAP5BMV5-F1
#
_entry.id   AF-A0AAP5BMV5-F1
#
_cell.length_a   1.000
_cell.length_b   1.000
_cell.length_c   1.000
_cell.angle_alpha   90.00
_cell.angle_beta   90.00
_cell.angle_gamma   90.00
#
_symmetry.space_group_name_H-M   'P 1'
#
loop_
_entity.id
_entity.type
_entity.pdbx_description
1 polymer ?
#
loop_
_entity_poly.entity_id
_entity_poly.type
_entity_poly.pdbx_seq_one_letter_code
_entity_poly.pdbx_strand_id
1 'polypeptide(L)'
;MSSMQSRSRGGQARKPLTKTLLLPMDRSSANKRSLSCHLALAACRDGHGNSHLINELMHAVYLSWYLQRAGYGNLPPEQFKIAEYVVENTLAHAHETGQWRIASDVISDFETLLSLYDAQLASARLHEVLEAERQLRCFLTGKSDSPISISP
;
A
#
# COMPACT_ATOMS: atom_id res chain seq x y z
N MET A 1 34.12 22.52 39.83
CA MET A 1 33.91 21.08 39.57
C MET A 1 32.42 20.80 39.74
N SER A 2 31.67 20.67 38.65
CA SER A 2 30.29 20.18 38.70
C SER A 2 30.07 19.26 37.52
N SER A 3 29.81 18.01 37.85
CA SER A 3 29.77 16.84 36.99
C SER A 3 28.55 16.82 36.07
N MET A 4 28.80 16.49 34.81
CA MET A 4 27.82 16.00 33.84
C MET A 4 27.11 14.76 34.40
N GLN A 5 25.78 14.72 34.32
CA GLN A 5 25.02 13.47 34.37
C GLN A 5 24.30 13.28 33.04
N SER A 6 24.83 12.36 32.23
CA SER A 6 24.22 11.89 31.00
C SER A 6 22.95 11.11 31.32
N ARG A 7 21.82 11.53 30.75
CA ARG A 7 20.61 10.70 30.68
C ARG A 7 20.83 9.61 29.62
N SER A 8 21.04 8.37 30.07
CA SER A 8 20.99 7.20 29.22
C SER A 8 19.55 6.99 28.74
N ARG A 9 19.30 7.23 27.45
CA ARG A 9 18.08 6.77 26.79
C ARG A 9 18.18 5.26 26.62
N GLY A 10 17.49 4.51 27.47
CA GLY A 10 17.34 3.06 27.34
C GLY A 10 16.72 2.73 25.99
N GLY A 11 17.51 2.17 25.08
CA GLY A 11 17.01 1.56 23.86
C GLY A 11 16.11 0.39 24.24
N GLN A 12 14.83 0.47 23.90
CA GLN A 12 13.92 -0.67 23.97
C GLN A 12 14.50 -1.78 23.07
N ALA A 13 15.01 -2.84 23.70
CA ALA A 13 15.44 -4.04 23.00
C ALA A 13 14.23 -4.62 22.27
N ARG A 14 14.25 -4.57 20.94
CA ARG A 14 13.21 -5.19 20.10
C ARG A 14 13.23 -6.70 20.37
N LYS A 15 12.09 -7.26 20.78
CA LYS A 15 11.92 -8.71 20.96
C LYS A 15 12.35 -9.44 19.67
N PRO A 16 13.09 -10.55 19.77
CA PRO A 16 13.52 -11.30 18.60
C PRO A 16 12.31 -11.79 17.79
N LEU A 17 12.36 -11.60 16.47
CA LEU A 17 11.30 -12.00 15.55
C LEU A 17 11.17 -13.53 15.53
N THR A 18 9.94 -14.04 15.66
CA THR A 18 9.64 -15.46 15.47
C THR A 18 9.97 -15.87 14.03
N LYS A 19 10.44 -17.11 13.81
CA LYS A 19 10.77 -17.63 12.46
C LYS A 19 9.68 -17.38 11.42
N THR A 20 8.41 -17.48 11.81
CA THR A 20 7.24 -17.21 10.94
C THR A 20 7.23 -15.79 10.38
N LEU A 21 7.70 -14.79 11.12
CA LEU A 21 7.74 -13.39 10.68
C LEU A 21 8.83 -13.13 9.64
N LEU A 22 9.80 -14.03 9.51
CA LEU A 22 10.90 -13.94 8.55
C LEU A 22 10.56 -14.63 7.22
N LEU A 23 9.48 -15.40 7.18
CA LEU A 23 8.97 -16.03 5.96
C LEU A 23 7.95 -15.10 5.30
N PRO A 24 7.72 -15.24 3.99
CA PRO A 24 6.58 -14.64 3.33
C PRO A 24 5.26 -15.11 3.94
N MET A 25 4.19 -14.35 3.69
CA MET A 25 2.85 -14.80 4.05
C MET A 25 2.52 -16.12 3.35
N ASP A 26 1.60 -16.89 3.93
CA ASP A 26 1.17 -18.12 3.29
C ASP A 26 0.49 -17.83 1.94
N ARG A 27 0.62 -18.77 1.00
CA ARG A 27 0.10 -18.62 -0.36
C ARG A 27 -1.41 -18.40 -0.40
N SER A 28 -2.17 -18.98 0.53
CA SER A 28 -3.62 -18.82 0.55
C SER A 28 -4.00 -17.37 0.87
N SER A 29 -3.36 -16.79 1.88
CA SER A 29 -3.53 -15.38 2.25
C SER A 29 -3.10 -14.42 1.13
N ALA A 30 -1.96 -14.68 0.47
CA ALA A 30 -1.48 -13.88 -0.66
C ALA A 30 -2.47 -13.93 -1.83
N ASN A 31 -2.91 -15.13 -2.22
CA ASN A 31 -3.86 -15.31 -3.32
C ASN A 31 -5.20 -14.65 -3.04
N LYS A 32 -5.68 -14.70 -1.79
CA LYS A 32 -6.93 -14.05 -1.41
C LYS A 32 -6.85 -12.53 -1.59
N ARG A 33 -5.74 -11.91 -1.16
CA ARG A 33 -5.50 -10.47 -1.33
C ARG A 33 -5.38 -10.08 -2.80
N SER A 34 -4.56 -10.81 -3.54
CA SER A 34 -4.39 -10.65 -4.98
C SER A 34 -5.73 -10.71 -5.72
N LEU A 35 -6.49 -11.79 -5.53
CA LEU A 35 -7.78 -11.99 -6.18
C LEU A 35 -8.77 -10.86 -5.89
N SER A 36 -8.82 -10.42 -4.64
CA SER A 36 -9.75 -9.38 -4.21
C SER A 36 -9.42 -8.03 -4.89
N CYS A 37 -8.14 -7.67 -4.99
CA CYS A 37 -7.70 -6.48 -5.73
C CYS A 37 -7.96 -6.56 -7.24
N HIS A 38 -7.70 -7.72 -7.88
CA HIS A 38 -7.97 -7.91 -9.31
C HIS A 38 -9.47 -7.88 -9.63
N LEU A 39 -10.31 -8.43 -8.76
CA LEU A 39 -11.77 -8.34 -8.89
C LEU A 39 -12.27 -6.90 -8.69
N ALA A 40 -11.68 -6.15 -7.75
CA ALA A 40 -11.98 -4.74 -7.56
C ALA A 40 -11.68 -3.92 -8.82
N LEU A 41 -10.51 -4.14 -9.44
CA LEU A 41 -10.14 -3.47 -10.69
C LEU A 41 -11.10 -3.83 -11.83
N ALA A 42 -11.40 -5.11 -12.02
CA ALA A 42 -12.32 -5.57 -13.06
C ALA A 42 -13.73 -4.97 -12.90
N ALA A 43 -14.26 -4.96 -11.68
CA ALA A 43 -15.56 -4.35 -11.41
C ALA A 43 -15.56 -2.84 -11.66
N CYS A 44 -14.50 -2.13 -11.24
CA CYS A 44 -14.38 -0.69 -11.48
C CYS A 44 -14.22 -0.35 -12.96
N ARG A 45 -13.53 -1.18 -13.75
CA ARG A 45 -13.41 -1.00 -15.21
C ARG A 45 -14.77 -1.00 -15.90
N ASP A 46 -15.64 -1.92 -15.48
CA ASP A 46 -16.94 -2.17 -16.10
C ASP A 46 -18.06 -1.29 -15.48
N GLY A 47 -17.70 -0.35 -14.58
CA GLY A 47 -18.65 0.58 -13.96
C GLY A 47 -19.47 -0.02 -12.81
N HIS A 48 -19.10 -1.21 -12.34
CA HIS A 48 -19.69 -1.91 -11.20
C HIS A 48 -18.87 -1.71 -9.91
N GLY A 49 -18.05 -0.66 -9.86
CA GLY A 49 -17.29 -0.30 -8.67
C GLY A 49 -18.17 0.14 -7.51
N ASN A 50 -17.56 0.29 -6.35
CA ASN A 50 -18.16 0.92 -5.18
C ASN A 50 -17.04 1.43 -4.25
N SER A 51 -17.41 2.13 -3.17
CA SER A 51 -16.45 2.68 -2.22
C SER A 51 -15.53 1.63 -1.60
N HIS A 52 -16.02 0.41 -1.35
CA HIS A 52 -15.22 -0.66 -0.78
C HIS A 52 -14.14 -1.13 -1.76
N LEU A 53 -14.50 -1.40 -3.01
CA LEU A 53 -13.57 -1.85 -4.05
C LEU A 53 -12.52 -0.79 -4.38
N ILE A 54 -12.94 0.48 -4.42
CA ILE A 54 -12.03 1.60 -4.64
C ILE A 54 -11.05 1.78 -3.46
N ASN A 55 -11.52 1.64 -2.22
CA ASN A 55 -10.65 1.65 -1.04
C ASN A 55 -9.68 0.47 -1.02
N GLU A 56 -10.09 -0.69 -1.54
CA GLU A 56 -9.20 -1.85 -1.68
C GLU A 56 -8.07 -1.59 -2.66
N LEU A 57 -8.36 -0.97 -3.81
CA LEU A 57 -7.32 -0.54 -4.75
C LEU A 57 -6.39 0.51 -4.14
N MET A 58 -6.93 1.49 -3.42
CA MET A 58 -6.12 2.48 -2.70
C MET A 58 -5.19 1.82 -1.67
N HIS A 59 -5.71 0.84 -0.92
CA HIS A 59 -4.93 0.09 0.07
C HIS A 59 -3.77 -0.66 -0.60
N ALA A 60 -4.01 -1.29 -1.76
CA ALA A 60 -2.97 -1.93 -2.55
C ALA A 60 -1.89 -0.94 -3.04
N VAL A 61 -2.28 0.26 -3.51
CA VAL A 61 -1.33 1.31 -3.94
C VAL A 61 -0.37 1.68 -2.81
N TYR A 62 -0.90 2.04 -1.63
CA TYR A 62 -0.06 2.46 -0.51
C TYR A 62 0.76 1.33 0.08
N LEU A 63 0.17 0.13 0.21
CA LEU A 63 0.90 -1.01 0.74
C LEU A 63 2.06 -1.39 -0.18
N SER A 64 1.84 -1.37 -1.50
CA SER A 64 2.87 -1.61 -2.50
C SER A 64 3.99 -0.57 -2.46
N TRP A 65 3.64 0.70 -2.25
CA TRP A 65 4.62 1.77 -2.06
C TRP A 65 5.52 1.53 -0.85
N TYR A 66 4.95 1.21 0.31
CA TYR A 66 5.74 0.94 1.52
C TYR A 66 6.60 -0.31 1.38
N LEU A 67 6.10 -1.37 0.75
CA LEU A 67 6.88 -2.58 0.46
C LEU A 67 8.03 -2.30 -0.51
N GLN A 68 7.82 -1.45 -1.52
CA GLN A 68 8.89 -1.02 -2.40
C GLN A 68 9.96 -0.23 -1.64
N ARG A 69 9.58 0.65 -0.72
CA ARG A 69 10.53 1.36 0.14
C ARG A 69 11.30 0.44 1.08
N ALA A 70 10.74 -0.73 1.41
CA ALA A 70 11.41 -1.80 2.14
C ALA A 70 12.29 -2.70 1.23
N GLY A 71 12.36 -2.42 -0.08
CA GLY A 71 13.22 -3.12 -1.04
C GLY A 71 12.53 -4.19 -1.88
N TYR A 72 11.19 -4.28 -1.84
CA TYR A 72 10.43 -5.26 -2.62
C TYR A 72 9.84 -4.62 -3.88
N GLY A 73 10.60 -4.67 -4.98
CA GLY A 73 10.17 -4.12 -6.27
C GLY A 73 10.82 -2.79 -6.60
N ASN A 74 10.53 -2.29 -7.80
CA ASN A 74 11.18 -1.12 -8.37
C ASN A 74 10.33 -0.48 -9.48
N LEU A 75 9.09 -0.12 -9.14
CA LEU A 75 8.22 0.64 -10.02
C LEU A 75 8.51 2.14 -9.86
N PRO A 76 8.56 2.93 -10.94
CA PRO A 76 8.75 4.38 -10.84
C PRO A 76 7.76 5.04 -9.86
N PRO A 77 8.21 5.93 -8.96
CA PRO A 77 7.33 6.67 -8.04
C PRO A 77 6.16 7.38 -8.73
N GLU A 78 6.36 7.82 -9.96
CA GLU A 78 5.37 8.45 -10.82
C GLU A 78 4.16 7.53 -11.06
N GLN A 79 4.38 6.22 -11.22
CA GLN A 79 3.28 5.26 -11.42
C GLN A 79 2.40 5.12 -10.17
N PHE A 80 3.01 5.18 -8.97
CA PHE A 80 2.24 5.21 -7.73
C PHE A 80 1.42 6.50 -7.61
N LYS A 81 1.96 7.65 -8.06
CA LYS A 81 1.23 8.91 -8.09
C LYS A 81 0.08 8.91 -9.08
N ILE A 82 0.27 8.35 -10.27
CA ILE A 82 -0.80 8.18 -11.25
C ILE A 82 -1.91 7.32 -10.64
N ALA A 83 -1.56 6.18 -10.04
CA ALA A 83 -2.54 5.30 -9.41
C ALA A 83 -3.30 6.00 -8.28
N GLU A 84 -2.60 6.65 -7.35
CA GLU A 84 -3.20 7.43 -6.26
C GLU A 84 -4.18 8.49 -6.78
N TYR A 85 -3.73 9.31 -7.75
CA TYR A 85 -4.55 10.35 -8.35
C TYR A 85 -5.81 9.79 -9.03
N VAL A 86 -5.67 8.68 -9.76
CA VAL A 86 -6.80 8.01 -10.43
C VAL A 86 -7.83 7.53 -9.42
N VAL A 87 -7.39 6.93 -8.30
CA VAL A 87 -8.31 6.48 -7.27
C VAL A 87 -9.02 7.67 -6.62
N GLU A 88 -8.31 8.73 -6.27
CA GLU A 88 -8.88 9.95 -5.68
C GLU A 88 -9.88 10.63 -6.61
N ASN A 89 -9.54 10.76 -7.90
CA ASN A 89 -10.44 11.32 -8.90
C ASN A 89 -11.67 10.45 -9.11
N THR A 90 -11.53 9.12 -9.08
CA THR A 90 -12.66 8.20 -9.15
C THR A 90 -13.58 8.35 -7.94
N LEU A 91 -13.03 8.53 -6.72
CA LEU A 91 -13.80 8.81 -5.51
C LEU A 91 -14.57 10.13 -5.61
N ALA A 92 -13.91 11.21 -6.03
CA ALA A 92 -14.53 12.51 -6.19
C ALA A 92 -15.66 12.47 -7.23
N HIS A 93 -15.39 11.88 -8.40
CA HIS A 93 -16.38 11.72 -9.46
C HIS A 93 -17.57 10.88 -9.03
N ALA A 94 -17.33 9.76 -8.34
CA ALA A 94 -18.39 8.89 -7.83
C ALA A 94 -19.26 9.60 -6.77
N HIS A 95 -18.66 10.46 -5.95
CA HIS A 95 -19.40 11.28 -4.99
C HIS A 95 -20.34 12.27 -5.67
N GLU A 96 -19.94 12.84 -6.81
CA GLU A 96 -20.74 13.80 -7.58
C GLU A 96 -21.81 13.13 -8.46
N THR A 97 -21.49 11.99 -9.07
CA THR A 97 -22.30 11.39 -10.15
C THR A 97 -22.91 10.04 -9.80
N GLY A 98 -22.46 9.41 -8.71
CA GLY A 98 -22.78 8.02 -8.37
C GLY A 98 -22.06 6.97 -9.23
N GLN A 99 -21.18 7.38 -10.15
CA GLN A 99 -20.50 6.47 -11.07
C GLN A 99 -19.14 6.04 -10.53
N TRP A 100 -19.01 4.74 -10.24
CA TRP A 100 -17.80 4.14 -9.69
C TRP A 100 -17.00 3.44 -10.78
N ARG A 101 -16.30 4.24 -11.59
CA ARG A 101 -15.55 3.75 -12.75
C ARG A 101 -14.14 4.29 -12.81
N ILE A 102 -13.17 3.38 -12.99
CA ILE A 102 -11.80 3.75 -13.34
C ILE A 102 -11.72 3.90 -14.87
N ALA A 103 -11.09 4.98 -15.32
CA ALA A 103 -10.95 5.29 -16.74
C ALA A 103 -10.10 4.23 -17.46
N SER A 104 -10.46 3.89 -18.70
CA SER A 104 -9.85 2.77 -19.43
C SER A 104 -8.38 2.99 -19.78
N ASP A 105 -7.96 4.24 -19.92
CA ASP A 105 -6.59 4.67 -20.24
C ASP A 105 -5.60 4.33 -19.13
N VAL A 106 -6.06 4.29 -17.86
CA VAL A 106 -5.21 4.03 -16.68
C VAL A 106 -5.36 2.61 -16.12
N ILE A 107 -6.20 1.76 -16.73
CA ILE A 107 -6.35 0.35 -16.32
C ILE A 107 -5.02 -0.39 -16.42
N SER A 108 -4.25 -0.16 -17.50
CA SER A 108 -2.97 -0.84 -17.70
C SER A 108 -1.91 -0.47 -16.66
N ASP A 109 -1.95 0.77 -16.13
CA ASP A 109 -1.10 1.20 -15.03
C ASP A 109 -1.46 0.46 -13.73
N PHE A 110 -2.77 0.29 -13.47
CA PHE A 110 -3.24 -0.51 -12.34
C PHE A 110 -2.86 -2.00 -12.46
N GLU A 111 -2.98 -2.60 -13.65
CA GLU A 111 -2.57 -3.99 -13.88
C GLU A 111 -1.07 -4.18 -13.61
N THR A 112 -0.24 -3.20 -13.99
CA THR A 112 1.20 -3.19 -13.70
C THR A 112 1.46 -3.09 -12.20
N LEU A 113 0.76 -2.19 -11.50
CA LEU A 113 0.87 -2.03 -10.05
C LEU A 113 0.40 -3.29 -9.30
N LEU A 114 -0.71 -3.90 -9.71
CA LEU A 114 -1.21 -5.13 -9.09
C LEU A 114 -0.27 -6.31 -9.34
N SER A 115 0.36 -6.38 -10.52
CA SER A 115 1.39 -7.38 -10.80
C SER A 115 2.61 -7.22 -9.89
N LEU A 116 3.02 -5.97 -9.61
CA LEU A 116 4.03 -5.69 -8.58
C LEU A 116 3.55 -6.15 -7.20
N TYR A 117 2.33 -5.78 -6.82
CA TYR A 117 1.77 -6.11 -5.52
C TYR A 117 1.74 -7.64 -5.27
N ASP A 118 1.33 -8.41 -6.28
CA ASP A 118 1.33 -9.87 -6.23
C ASP A 118 2.73 -10.44 -5.99
N ALA A 119 3.73 -9.93 -6.71
CA ALA A 119 5.13 -10.30 -6.54
C ALA A 119 5.68 -9.93 -5.15
N GLN A 120 5.28 -8.78 -4.63
CA GLN A 120 5.61 -8.35 -3.26
C GLN A 120 4.99 -9.27 -2.22
N LEU A 121 3.70 -9.62 -2.32
CA LEU A 121 3.06 -10.54 -1.37
C LEU A 121 3.70 -11.93 -1.37
N ALA A 122 4.19 -12.39 -2.52
CA ALA A 122 4.86 -13.69 -2.66
C ALA A 122 6.28 -13.73 -2.07
N SER A 123 6.94 -12.58 -1.91
CA SER A 123 8.37 -12.51 -1.57
C SER A 123 8.69 -11.72 -0.29
N ALA A 124 7.86 -10.74 0.07
CA ALA A 124 8.05 -9.91 1.24
C ALA A 124 7.91 -10.72 2.52
N ARG A 125 8.88 -10.53 3.42
CA ARG A 125 8.79 -11.14 4.76
C ARG A 125 7.56 -10.59 5.48
N LEU A 126 6.87 -11.45 6.24
CA LEU A 126 5.62 -11.08 6.89
C LEU A 126 5.76 -9.85 7.81
N HIS A 127 6.90 -9.66 8.49
CA HIS A 127 7.10 -8.45 9.30
C HIS A 127 7.16 -7.15 8.47
N GLU A 128 7.64 -7.19 7.24
CA GLU A 128 7.68 -6.03 6.33
C GLU A 128 6.26 -5.68 5.88
N VAL A 129 5.43 -6.70 5.59
CA VAL A 129 4.00 -6.49 5.30
C VAL A 129 3.28 -5.88 6.51
N LEU A 130 3.52 -6.39 7.71
CA LEU A 130 2.90 -5.86 8.94
C LEU A 130 3.35 -4.43 9.26
N GLU A 131 4.61 -4.10 8.99
CA GLU A 131 5.13 -2.75 9.14
C GLU A 131 4.53 -1.80 8.11
N ALA A 132 4.43 -2.21 6.85
CA ALA A 132 3.75 -1.44 5.80
C ALA A 132 2.28 -1.17 6.15
N GLU A 133 1.57 -2.17 6.67
CA GLU A 133 0.20 -2.02 7.18
C GLU A 133 0.13 -1.04 8.37
N ARG A 134 1.13 -1.05 9.25
CA ARG A 134 1.22 -0.11 10.37
C ARG A 134 1.43 1.32 9.89
N GLN A 135 2.34 1.51 8.92
CA GLN A 135 2.63 2.81 8.32
C GLN A 135 1.37 3.38 7.64
N LEU A 136 0.65 2.54 6.90
CA LEU A 136 -0.61 2.91 6.27
C LEU A 136 -1.68 3.30 7.30
N ARG A 137 -1.88 2.52 8.37
CA ARG A 137 -2.80 2.92 9.45
C ARG A 137 -2.41 4.26 10.08
N CYS A 138 -1.12 4.48 10.35
CA CYS A 138 -0.65 5.75 10.89
C CYS A 138 -0.96 6.92 9.94
N PHE A 139 -0.75 6.74 8.63
CA PHE A 139 -1.10 7.72 7.61
C PHE A 139 -2.60 8.04 7.63
N LEU A 140 -3.46 7.02 7.58
CA LEU A 140 -4.93 7.19 7.58
C LEU A 140 -5.47 7.88 8.84
N THR A 141 -4.78 7.76 9.98
CA THR A 141 -5.15 8.44 11.23
C THR A 141 -4.50 9.82 11.41
N GLY A 142 -3.50 10.14 10.59
CA GLY A 142 -2.72 11.38 10.68
C GLY A 142 -3.28 12.50 9.80
N LYS A 143 -2.73 13.71 9.99
CA LYS A 143 -2.93 14.85 9.07
C LYS A 143 -1.70 15.05 8.16
N SER A 144 -1.07 13.95 7.76
CA SER A 144 0.15 14.01 6.95
C SER A 144 -0.20 14.08 5.47
N ASP A 145 0.64 14.76 4.69
CA ASP A 145 0.56 14.68 3.23
C ASP A 145 0.77 13.24 2.74
N SER A 146 0.39 12.98 1.48
CA SER A 146 0.56 11.66 0.87
C SER A 146 2.01 11.16 1.04
N PRO A 147 2.19 9.90 1.49
CA PRO A 147 3.51 9.30 1.69
C PRO A 147 4.23 9.02 0.38
N ILE A 148 3.53 9.06 -0.75
CA ILE A 148 4.12 9.04 -2.08
C ILE A 148 4.55 10.49 -2.33
N SER A 149 5.85 10.75 -2.40
CA SER A 149 6.37 12.08 -2.71
C SER A 149 7.41 11.90 -3.78
N ILE A 150 7.21 12.57 -4.92
CA ILE A 150 8.25 12.69 -5.94
C ILE A 150 9.15 13.82 -5.42
N SER A 151 10.25 13.47 -4.74
CA SER A 151 11.29 14.47 -4.56
C SER A 151 11.90 14.75 -5.94
N PRO A 152 12.04 16.02 -6.35
CA PRO A 152 12.63 16.38 -7.63
C PRO A 152 14.12 16.01 -7.72
#